data_AF-A0A951KDX2-F1
#
_entry.id   AF-A0A951KDX2-F1
#
_cell.length_a   1.000
_cell.length_b   1.000
_cell.length_c   1.000
_cell.angle_alpha   90.00
_cell.angle_beta   90.00
_cell.angle_gamma   90.00
#
_symmetry.space_group_name_H-M   'P 1'
#
loop_
_entity.id
_entity.type
_entity.pdbx_description
1 polymer ?
#
loop_
_entity_poly.entity_id
_entity_poly.type
_entity_poly.pdbx_seq_one_letter_code
_entity_poly.pdbx_strand_id
1 'polypeptide(L)'
;MTVADIADRIDALRAELRRLGRVVVAFSGGADSALLAFVAHDTLGPERAGAVTAVSPSLAPEEERHCAELAAAWGLRWSPVVTDELADPAYTLNDGQRCYHCKAELMTALAPVAAAESATVVLGVNLDDLGDHRPGQQAAAERGAAFPLVDAGFTKGDVRAASRALGLVTWDKPAAACLASRVPYGTPVTLGVLREVAEAESGLRRLGFRQLRVRHYGDLARVELPAGDLAAAVRRRDEVVAAVRAAGYRYVTLDLEGFRSGNLNAGLAAG
;
A
#
# COMPACT_ATOMS: atom_id res chain seq x y z
N MET A 1 13.83 -19.51 12.34
CA MET A 1 14.70 -18.94 11.30
C MET A 1 15.87 -18.27 11.97
N THR A 2 17.07 -18.65 11.58
CA THR A 2 18.32 -18.14 12.17
C THR A 2 18.73 -16.81 11.51
N VAL A 3 19.70 -16.11 12.11
CA VAL A 3 20.28 -14.91 11.50
C VAL A 3 21.00 -15.26 10.18
N ALA A 4 21.59 -16.46 10.09
CA ALA A 4 22.22 -16.95 8.86
C ALA A 4 21.20 -17.09 7.72
N ASP A 5 20.03 -17.65 8.01
CA ASP A 5 18.96 -17.82 7.00
C ASP A 5 18.51 -16.47 6.40
N ILE A 6 18.47 -15.39 7.20
CA ILE A 6 18.09 -14.05 6.71
C ILE A 6 19.19 -13.40 5.87
N ALA A 7 20.46 -13.58 6.24
CA ALA A 7 21.57 -13.09 5.44
C ALA A 7 21.57 -13.76 4.05
N ASP A 8 21.37 -15.07 4.01
CA ASP A 8 21.27 -15.84 2.76
C ASP A 8 20.11 -15.37 1.88
N ARG A 9 18.94 -15.09 2.48
CA ARG A 9 17.79 -14.50 1.78
C ARG A 9 18.12 -13.14 1.16
N ILE A 10 18.76 -12.25 1.93
CA ILE A 10 19.17 -10.94 1.43
C ILE A 10 20.14 -11.11 0.27
N ASP A 11 21.14 -11.99 0.37
CA ASP A 11 22.12 -12.21 -0.70
C ASP A 11 21.49 -12.81 -1.97
N ALA A 12 20.50 -13.69 -1.83
CA ALA A 12 19.68 -14.17 -2.95
C ALA A 12 18.92 -13.02 -3.63
N LEU A 13 18.30 -12.12 -2.86
CA LEU A 13 17.63 -10.92 -3.40
C LEU A 13 18.62 -10.01 -4.14
N ARG A 14 19.82 -9.79 -3.57
CA ARG A 14 20.89 -9.03 -4.23
C ARG A 14 21.32 -9.68 -5.54
N ALA A 15 21.44 -11.01 -5.58
CA ALA A 15 21.77 -11.73 -6.80
C ALA A 15 20.71 -11.53 -7.90
N GLU A 16 19.42 -11.62 -7.56
CA GLU A 16 18.33 -11.37 -8.52
C GLU A 16 18.32 -9.93 -9.02
N LEU A 17 18.51 -8.96 -8.13
CA LEU A 17 18.61 -7.55 -8.54
C LEU A 17 19.79 -7.31 -9.48
N ARG A 18 20.96 -7.93 -9.23
CA ARG A 18 22.12 -7.85 -10.15
C ARG A 18 21.83 -8.50 -11.50
N ARG A 19 21.09 -9.60 -11.54
CA ARG A 19 20.67 -10.26 -12.78
C ARG A 19 19.74 -9.37 -13.61
N LEU A 20 18.82 -8.66 -12.96
CA LEU A 20 17.95 -7.66 -13.61
C LEU A 20 18.75 -6.43 -14.08
N GLY A 21 19.84 -6.10 -13.39
CA GLY A 21 20.83 -5.09 -13.78
C GLY A 21 20.38 -3.65 -13.49
N ARG A 22 19.18 -3.27 -13.94
CA ARG A 22 18.57 -1.95 -13.69
C ARG A 22 17.08 -2.09 -13.44
N VAL A 23 16.59 -1.43 -12.39
CA VAL A 23 15.20 -1.60 -11.94
C VAL A 23 14.51 -0.27 -11.63
N VAL A 24 13.19 -0.27 -11.84
CA VAL A 24 12.25 0.71 -11.30
C VAL A 24 11.38 0.00 -10.27
N VAL A 25 11.54 0.34 -9.00
CA VAL A 25 10.78 -0.22 -7.89
C VAL A 25 9.47 0.54 -7.76
N ALA A 26 8.34 -0.15 -7.89
CA ALA A 26 7.04 0.41 -7.52
C ALA A 26 6.97 0.55 -6.00
N PHE A 27 7.20 1.75 -5.50
CA PHE A 27 7.46 2.06 -4.11
C PHE A 27 6.23 2.68 -3.43
N SER A 28 5.65 1.92 -2.49
CA SER A 28 4.46 2.33 -1.73
C SER A 28 4.75 2.72 -0.28
N GLY A 29 6.02 2.67 0.15
CA GLY A 29 6.40 2.92 1.55
C GLY A 29 5.89 1.86 2.54
N GLY A 30 5.33 0.75 2.06
CA GLY A 30 5.01 -0.42 2.88
C GLY A 30 6.26 -1.27 3.15
N ALA A 31 6.21 -2.18 4.13
CA ALA A 31 7.37 -2.99 4.52
C ALA A 31 8.03 -3.72 3.33
N ASP A 32 7.24 -4.36 2.47
CA ASP A 32 7.74 -5.15 1.34
C ASP A 32 8.41 -4.27 0.26
N SER A 33 7.72 -3.20 -0.18
CA SER A 33 8.25 -2.30 -1.21
C SER A 33 9.42 -1.45 -0.69
N ALA A 34 9.45 -1.13 0.60
CA ALA A 34 10.56 -0.44 1.26
C ALA A 34 11.82 -1.30 1.35
N LEU A 35 11.69 -2.57 1.77
CA LEU A 35 12.83 -3.48 1.76
C LEU A 35 13.39 -3.63 0.34
N LEU A 36 12.52 -3.86 -0.64
CA LEU A 36 12.93 -4.00 -2.04
C LEU A 36 13.63 -2.75 -2.57
N ALA A 37 13.07 -1.56 -2.31
CA ALA A 37 13.67 -0.30 -2.73
C ALA A 37 15.05 -0.06 -2.10
N PHE A 38 15.17 -0.32 -0.79
CA PHE A 38 16.42 -0.16 -0.06
C PHE A 38 17.49 -1.12 -0.57
N VAL A 39 17.18 -2.42 -0.69
CA VAL A 39 18.15 -3.42 -1.15
C VAL A 39 18.51 -3.21 -2.63
N ALA A 40 17.56 -2.80 -3.48
CA ALA A 40 17.86 -2.43 -4.86
C ALA A 40 18.86 -1.27 -4.95
N HIS A 41 18.65 -0.23 -4.15
CA HIS A 41 19.55 0.92 -4.08
C HIS A 41 20.95 0.52 -3.57
N ASP A 42 21.03 -0.17 -2.44
CA ASP A 42 22.28 -0.67 -1.83
C ASP A 42 23.08 -1.56 -2.81
N THR A 43 22.38 -2.38 -3.60
CA THR A 43 23.00 -3.37 -4.48
C THR A 43 23.44 -2.81 -5.82
N LEU A 44 22.58 -2.01 -6.46
CA LEU A 44 22.78 -1.57 -7.86
C LEU A 44 23.34 -0.16 -7.94
N GLY A 45 23.19 0.63 -6.87
CA GLY A 45 23.52 2.04 -6.80
C GLY A 45 22.38 2.96 -7.30
N PRO A 46 22.43 4.25 -6.95
CA PRO A 46 21.39 5.24 -7.27
C PRO A 46 21.13 5.42 -8.76
N GLU A 47 22.12 5.14 -9.61
CA GLU A 47 21.98 5.26 -11.07
C GLU A 47 21.13 4.15 -11.68
N ARG A 48 21.05 2.98 -11.03
CA ARG A 48 20.41 1.77 -11.59
C ARG A 48 19.19 1.28 -10.81
N ALA A 49 18.87 1.92 -9.69
CA ALA A 49 17.68 1.62 -8.89
C ALA A 49 16.86 2.90 -8.66
N GLY A 50 15.80 3.07 -9.45
CA GLY A 50 14.79 4.10 -9.23
C GLY A 50 13.68 3.61 -8.31
N ALA A 51 13.16 4.47 -7.46
CA ALA A 51 11.95 4.22 -6.67
C ALA A 51 10.83 5.15 -7.16
N VAL A 52 9.67 4.61 -7.52
CA VAL A 52 8.57 5.40 -8.05
C VAL A 52 7.29 5.14 -7.27
N THR A 53 6.68 6.21 -6.77
CA THR A 53 5.40 6.15 -6.06
C THR A 53 4.29 6.64 -6.98
N ALA A 54 3.28 5.80 -7.23
CA ALA A 54 2.07 6.24 -7.91
C ALA A 54 1.22 7.10 -6.98
N VAL A 55 0.93 8.31 -7.42
CA VAL A 55 0.13 9.32 -6.72
C VAL A 55 -1.19 9.44 -7.43
N SER A 56 -2.26 9.16 -6.70
CA SER A 56 -3.63 9.21 -7.20
C SER A 56 -4.59 9.56 -6.08
N PRO A 57 -5.85 9.86 -6.40
CA PRO A 57 -6.88 10.06 -5.38
C PRO A 57 -7.10 8.87 -4.44
N SER A 58 -6.65 7.65 -4.79
CA SER A 58 -6.79 6.47 -3.93
C SER A 58 -5.62 6.28 -2.96
N LEU A 59 -4.52 7.02 -3.14
CA LEU A 59 -3.42 7.09 -2.20
C LEU A 59 -3.75 8.09 -1.08
N ALA A 60 -3.57 7.68 0.17
CA ALA A 60 -3.69 8.61 1.29
C ALA A 60 -2.54 9.64 1.26
N PRO A 61 -2.80 10.94 1.46
CA PRO A 61 -1.77 11.98 1.41
C PRO A 61 -0.58 11.73 2.35
N GLU A 62 -0.83 11.11 3.50
CA GLU A 62 0.22 10.71 4.45
C GLU A 62 1.18 9.68 3.87
N GLU A 63 0.71 8.78 3.01
CA GLU A 63 1.55 7.73 2.44
C GLU A 63 2.51 8.27 1.38
N GLU A 64 2.10 9.26 0.58
CA GLU A 64 2.99 9.95 -0.36
C GLU A 64 4.11 10.67 0.41
N ARG A 65 3.75 11.49 1.42
CA ARG A 65 4.72 12.19 2.26
C ARG A 65 5.70 11.22 2.91
N HIS A 66 5.19 10.10 3.42
CA HIS A 66 6.02 9.07 4.02
C HIS A 66 6.98 8.42 3.02
N CYS A 67 6.56 8.17 1.78
CA CYS A 67 7.45 7.68 0.74
C CYS A 67 8.60 8.68 0.47
N ALA A 68 8.27 9.98 0.37
CA ALA A 68 9.27 11.02 0.17
C ALA A 68 10.26 11.12 1.35
N GLU A 69 9.77 11.04 2.59
CA GLU A 69 10.60 11.05 3.81
C GLU A 69 11.55 9.84 3.86
N LEU A 70 11.06 8.64 3.57
CA LEU A 70 11.88 7.43 3.51
C LEU A 70 12.93 7.53 2.40
N ALA A 71 12.53 8.00 1.22
CA ALA A 71 13.44 8.19 0.10
C ALA A 71 14.57 9.17 0.44
N ALA A 72 14.26 10.30 1.08
CA ALA A 72 15.25 11.26 1.53
C ALA A 72 16.17 10.67 2.60
N ALA A 73 15.62 9.96 3.59
CA ALA A 73 16.39 9.33 4.67
C ALA A 73 17.35 8.25 4.18
N TRP A 74 16.99 7.53 3.12
CA TRP A 74 17.78 6.42 2.57
C TRP A 74 18.56 6.79 1.31
N GLY A 75 18.49 8.04 0.84
CA GLY A 75 19.18 8.49 -0.38
C GLY A 75 18.64 7.85 -1.67
N LEU A 76 17.39 7.39 -1.68
CA LEU A 76 16.79 6.76 -2.86
C LEU A 76 16.62 7.78 -3.99
N ARG A 77 16.88 7.35 -5.24
CA ARG A 77 16.47 8.11 -6.42
C ARG A 77 14.97 7.95 -6.62
N TRP A 78 14.21 8.81 -5.95
CA TRP A 78 12.76 8.75 -5.89
C TRP A 78 12.07 9.77 -6.77
N SER A 79 10.94 9.39 -7.36
CA SER A 79 10.04 10.32 -8.05
C SER A 79 8.58 9.88 -7.90
N PRO A 80 7.63 10.82 -7.81
CA PRO A 80 6.22 10.51 -7.95
C PRO A 80 5.84 10.35 -9.43
N VAL A 81 4.86 9.51 -9.71
CA VAL A 81 4.16 9.44 -11.01
C VAL A 81 2.66 9.57 -10.76
N VAL A 82 1.96 10.37 -11.55
CA VAL A 82 0.50 10.50 -11.42
C VAL A 82 -0.17 9.32 -12.12
N THR A 83 -1.12 8.67 -11.44
CA THR A 83 -2.04 7.69 -12.05
C THR A 83 -3.46 8.18 -11.98
N ASP A 84 -4.29 7.81 -12.96
CA ASP A 84 -5.69 8.21 -13.03
C ASP A 84 -6.61 6.99 -13.15
N GLU A 85 -6.56 6.11 -12.16
CA GLU A 85 -7.42 4.92 -12.16
C GLU A 85 -8.92 5.27 -12.08
N LEU A 86 -9.29 6.48 -11.65
CA LEU A 86 -10.69 6.94 -11.66
C LEU A 86 -11.23 7.19 -13.08
N ALA A 87 -10.36 7.33 -14.08
CA ALA A 87 -10.78 7.42 -15.48
C ALA A 87 -11.23 6.06 -16.05
N ASP A 88 -10.87 4.93 -15.42
CA ASP A 88 -11.30 3.59 -15.84
C ASP A 88 -12.66 3.23 -15.20
N PRO A 89 -13.75 3.10 -15.98
CA PRO A 89 -15.04 2.68 -15.46
C PRO A 89 -14.98 1.35 -14.69
N ALA A 90 -14.11 0.42 -15.09
CA ALA A 90 -13.96 -0.87 -14.43
C ALA A 90 -13.29 -0.76 -13.05
N TYR A 91 -12.45 0.25 -12.83
CA TYR A 91 -11.99 0.60 -11.48
C TYR A 91 -13.12 1.24 -10.65
N THR A 92 -13.84 2.20 -11.23
CA THR A 92 -14.90 2.92 -10.51
C THR A 92 -16.08 2.03 -10.12
N LEU A 93 -16.34 0.94 -10.85
CA LEU A 93 -17.36 -0.07 -10.54
C LEU A 93 -17.15 -0.72 -9.17
N ASN A 94 -15.89 -0.77 -8.71
CA ASN A 94 -15.52 -1.31 -7.40
C ASN A 94 -15.98 -2.76 -7.19
N ASP A 95 -15.75 -3.63 -8.17
CA ASP A 95 -16.01 -5.06 -8.06
C ASP A 95 -14.78 -5.82 -7.56
N GLY A 96 -14.82 -7.16 -7.62
CA GLY A 96 -13.68 -8.02 -7.26
C GLY A 96 -12.41 -7.77 -8.09
N GLN A 97 -12.52 -7.14 -9.26
CA GLN A 97 -11.42 -6.84 -10.18
C GLN A 97 -10.87 -5.41 -10.05
N ARG A 98 -11.42 -4.54 -9.20
CA ARG A 98 -10.87 -3.17 -8.98
C ARG A 98 -9.34 -3.14 -8.81
N CYS A 99 -8.79 -4.10 -8.06
CA CYS A 99 -7.35 -4.17 -7.83
C CYS A 99 -6.55 -4.57 -9.09
N TYR A 100 -7.14 -5.33 -10.03
CA TYR A 100 -6.57 -5.57 -11.36
C TYR A 100 -6.41 -4.23 -12.09
N HIS A 101 -7.49 -3.47 -12.24
CA HIS A 101 -7.53 -2.21 -12.99
C HIS A 101 -6.58 -1.16 -12.41
N CYS A 102 -6.59 -0.99 -11.08
CA CYS A 102 -5.65 -0.11 -10.38
C CYS A 102 -4.19 -0.50 -10.64
N LYS A 103 -3.88 -1.80 -10.65
CA LYS A 103 -2.52 -2.27 -10.88
C LYS A 103 -2.11 -2.19 -12.34
N ALA A 104 -3.03 -2.43 -13.27
CA ALA A 104 -2.83 -2.23 -14.70
C ALA A 104 -2.45 -0.78 -15.00
N GLU A 105 -3.16 0.19 -14.42
CA GLU A 105 -2.87 1.62 -14.54
C GLU A 105 -1.49 1.98 -13.99
N LEU A 106 -1.12 1.47 -12.80
CA LEU A 106 0.24 1.64 -12.27
C LEU A 106 1.30 1.17 -13.27
N MET A 107 1.13 0.00 -13.86
CA MET A 107 2.09 -0.55 -14.81
C MET A 107 2.15 0.29 -16.10
N THR A 108 1.01 0.79 -16.59
CA THR A 108 0.95 1.71 -17.73
C THR A 108 1.74 2.99 -17.45
N ALA A 109 1.60 3.58 -16.25
CA ALA A 109 2.30 4.79 -15.87
C ALA A 109 3.82 4.57 -15.66
N LEU A 110 4.22 3.40 -15.18
CA LEU A 110 5.64 3.04 -14.99
C LEU A 110 6.35 2.64 -16.29
N ALA A 111 5.62 2.16 -17.30
CA ALA A 111 6.19 1.71 -18.57
C ALA A 111 7.11 2.75 -19.24
N PRO A 112 6.72 4.03 -19.44
CA PRO A 112 7.60 5.02 -20.04
C PRO A 112 8.83 5.34 -19.17
N VAL A 113 8.69 5.32 -17.83
CA VAL A 113 9.80 5.54 -16.89
C VAL A 113 10.83 4.41 -17.01
N ALA A 114 10.35 3.17 -17.01
CA ALA A 114 11.22 2.00 -17.15
C ALA A 114 11.87 1.93 -18.54
N ALA A 115 11.12 2.24 -19.60
CA ALA A 115 11.64 2.23 -20.97
C ALA A 115 12.74 3.27 -21.19
N ALA A 116 12.58 4.50 -20.67
CA ALA A 116 13.56 5.57 -20.79
C ALA A 116 14.94 5.19 -20.20
N GLU A 117 14.94 4.31 -19.21
CA GLU A 117 16.16 3.85 -18.56
C GLU A 117 16.60 2.43 -18.95
N SER A 118 15.85 1.73 -19.80
CA SER A 118 16.05 0.28 -20.04
C SER A 118 16.03 -0.55 -18.74
N ALA A 119 15.08 -0.24 -17.86
CA ALA A 119 14.92 -0.86 -16.55
C ALA A 119 13.77 -1.88 -16.53
N THR A 120 13.84 -2.86 -15.62
CA THR A 120 12.72 -3.75 -15.30
C THR A 120 11.88 -3.17 -14.15
N VAL A 121 10.56 -3.15 -14.30
CA VAL A 121 9.66 -2.79 -13.18
C VAL A 121 9.61 -3.94 -12.19
N VAL A 122 9.87 -3.66 -10.92
CA VAL A 122 9.83 -4.66 -9.83
C VAL A 122 8.83 -4.26 -8.74
N LEU A 123 8.11 -5.26 -8.21
CA LEU A 123 7.12 -5.08 -7.17
C LEU A 123 7.48 -5.87 -5.90
N GLY A 124 7.19 -5.28 -4.74
CA GLY A 124 7.36 -5.91 -3.43
C GLY A 124 6.27 -6.95 -3.13
N VAL A 125 6.19 -8.02 -3.93
CA VAL A 125 5.34 -9.19 -3.70
C VAL A 125 6.17 -10.27 -3.03
N ASN A 126 5.67 -10.91 -1.97
CA ASN A 126 6.35 -11.99 -1.26
C ASN A 126 5.59 -13.33 -1.42
N LEU A 127 6.17 -14.43 -0.93
CA LEU A 127 5.62 -15.78 -1.08
C LEU A 127 4.22 -15.94 -0.47
N ASP A 128 3.94 -15.28 0.66
CA ASP A 128 2.64 -15.36 1.31
C ASP A 128 1.51 -14.74 0.47
N ASP A 129 1.84 -13.84 -0.46
CA ASP A 129 0.83 -13.26 -1.34
C ASP A 129 0.43 -14.17 -2.51
N LEU A 130 1.19 -15.23 -2.83
CA LEU A 130 0.94 -16.11 -3.98
C LEU A 130 -0.30 -17.01 -3.81
N GLY A 131 -0.73 -17.26 -2.57
CA GLY A 131 -1.87 -18.14 -2.26
C GLY A 131 -3.24 -17.44 -2.29
N ASP A 132 -3.27 -16.13 -2.46
CA ASP A 132 -4.49 -15.33 -2.39
C ASP A 132 -5.05 -15.04 -3.79
N HIS A 133 -6.36 -14.82 -3.91
CA HIS A 133 -6.94 -14.19 -5.10
C HIS A 133 -6.43 -12.73 -5.19
N ARG A 134 -5.35 -12.52 -5.96
CA ARG A 134 -4.64 -11.23 -6.11
C ARG A 134 -4.71 -10.73 -7.55
N PRO A 135 -5.89 -10.25 -8.00
CA PRO A 135 -6.08 -9.77 -9.38
C PRO A 135 -5.11 -8.65 -9.78
N GLY A 136 -4.65 -7.83 -8.83
CA GLY A 136 -3.60 -6.86 -9.08
C GLY A 136 -2.27 -7.50 -9.51
N GLN A 137 -1.80 -8.54 -8.82
CA GLN A 137 -0.52 -9.18 -9.15
C GLN A 137 -0.55 -9.83 -10.54
N GLN A 138 -1.69 -10.41 -10.91
CA GLN A 138 -1.93 -10.88 -12.27
C GLN A 138 -1.73 -9.75 -13.30
N ALA A 139 -2.38 -8.59 -13.10
CA ALA A 139 -2.23 -7.44 -14.01
C ALA A 139 -0.78 -6.96 -14.14
N ALA A 140 -0.01 -7.02 -13.05
CA ALA A 140 1.40 -6.67 -13.03
C ALA A 140 2.26 -7.66 -13.82
N ALA A 141 2.06 -8.97 -13.59
CA ALA A 141 2.78 -10.03 -14.27
C ALA A 141 2.52 -10.02 -15.79
N GLU A 142 1.26 -9.84 -16.21
CA GLU A 142 0.86 -9.72 -17.62
C GLU A 142 1.55 -8.55 -18.34
N ARG A 143 1.99 -7.53 -17.58
CA ARG A 143 2.69 -6.33 -18.09
C ARG A 143 4.21 -6.37 -17.83
N GLY A 144 4.75 -7.55 -17.50
CA GLY A 144 6.19 -7.77 -17.41
C GLY A 144 6.83 -7.30 -16.10
N ALA A 145 6.06 -7.11 -15.04
CA ALA A 145 6.65 -6.89 -13.72
C ALA A 145 7.41 -8.14 -13.24
N ALA A 146 8.54 -7.92 -12.58
CA ALA A 146 9.26 -8.97 -11.84
C ALA A 146 8.98 -8.88 -10.33
N PHE A 147 9.18 -9.99 -9.63
CA PHE A 147 8.89 -10.13 -8.19
C PHE A 147 10.11 -10.66 -7.42
N PRO A 148 11.21 -9.88 -7.28
CA PRO A 148 12.48 -10.39 -6.77
C PRO A 148 12.42 -10.96 -5.35
N LEU A 149 11.49 -10.50 -4.52
CA LEU A 149 11.26 -11.06 -3.19
C LEU A 149 10.70 -12.49 -3.26
N VAL A 150 9.79 -12.79 -4.19
CA VAL A 150 9.33 -14.16 -4.47
C VAL A 150 10.49 -15.01 -4.99
N ASP A 151 11.26 -14.50 -5.95
CA ASP A 151 12.38 -15.23 -6.55
C ASP A 151 13.47 -15.57 -5.51
N ALA A 152 13.72 -14.68 -4.56
CA ALA A 152 14.61 -14.90 -3.42
C ALA A 152 13.98 -15.72 -2.28
N GLY A 153 12.69 -16.06 -2.39
CA GLY A 153 11.93 -16.88 -1.46
C GLY A 153 11.58 -16.21 -0.13
N PHE A 154 11.38 -14.89 -0.14
CA PHE A 154 10.93 -14.15 1.04
C PHE A 154 9.48 -14.48 1.39
N THR A 155 9.26 -14.84 2.63
CA THR A 155 7.96 -14.71 3.29
C THR A 155 7.79 -13.30 3.87
N LYS A 156 6.57 -12.94 4.27
CA LYS A 156 6.27 -11.72 5.01
C LYS A 156 7.01 -11.64 6.35
N GLY A 157 7.24 -12.79 6.99
CA GLY A 157 8.07 -12.87 8.19
C GLY A 157 9.51 -12.49 7.89
N ASP A 158 10.05 -12.97 6.78
CA ASP A 158 11.42 -12.71 6.33
C ASP A 158 11.60 -11.24 5.99
N VAL A 159 10.62 -10.62 5.33
CA VAL A 159 10.66 -9.17 5.01
C VAL A 159 10.82 -8.36 6.29
N ARG A 160 10.05 -8.65 7.33
CA ARG A 160 10.12 -7.93 8.61
C ARG A 160 11.45 -8.18 9.32
N ALA A 161 11.93 -9.42 9.33
CA ALA A 161 13.20 -9.78 9.95
C ALA A 161 14.39 -9.13 9.23
N ALA A 162 14.43 -9.18 7.90
CA ALA A 162 15.45 -8.53 7.08
C ALA A 162 15.41 -7.00 7.24
N SER A 163 14.22 -6.40 7.18
CA SER A 163 14.04 -4.96 7.42
C SER A 163 14.59 -4.55 8.79
N ARG A 164 14.30 -5.34 9.83
CA ARG A 164 14.80 -5.09 11.19
C ARG A 164 16.33 -5.24 11.27
N ALA A 165 16.89 -6.27 10.64
CA ALA A 165 18.33 -6.49 10.59
C ALA A 165 19.09 -5.36 9.86
N LEU A 166 18.47 -4.77 8.83
CA LEU A 166 18.98 -3.63 8.08
C LEU A 166 18.65 -2.27 8.75
N GLY A 167 17.99 -2.26 9.91
CA GLY A 167 17.64 -1.03 10.64
C GLY A 167 16.54 -0.19 10.00
N LEU A 168 15.73 -0.77 9.10
CA LEU A 168 14.66 -0.05 8.41
C LEU A 168 13.47 0.19 9.33
N VAL A 169 13.05 1.44 9.47
CA VAL A 169 11.92 1.86 10.32
C VAL A 169 10.57 1.27 9.89
N THR A 170 10.47 0.71 8.68
CA THR A 170 9.25 0.11 8.14
C THR A 170 9.04 -1.35 8.57
N TRP A 171 9.97 -1.95 9.34
CA TRP A 171 9.92 -3.38 9.71
C TRP A 171 8.63 -3.79 10.46
N ASP A 172 8.08 -2.89 11.27
CA ASP A 172 6.84 -3.11 12.02
C ASP A 172 5.63 -2.41 11.38
N LYS A 173 5.81 -1.64 10.30
CA LYS A 173 4.72 -0.89 9.66
C LYS A 173 3.55 -1.82 9.31
N PRO A 174 2.32 -1.50 9.76
CA PRO A 174 1.13 -2.25 9.37
C PRO A 174 0.91 -2.16 7.85
N ALA A 175 0.32 -3.21 7.28
CA ALA A 175 -0.05 -3.18 5.86
C ALA A 175 -1.11 -2.09 5.61
N ALA A 176 -0.75 -1.10 4.80
CA ALA A 176 -1.67 -0.06 4.35
C ALA A 176 -2.34 -0.52 3.05
N ALA A 177 -3.68 -0.41 3.02
CA ALA A 177 -4.46 -0.58 1.80
C ALA A 177 -4.85 0.79 1.25
N CYS A 178 -5.11 0.89 -0.05
CA CYS A 178 -5.59 2.12 -0.69
C CYS A 178 -6.92 2.60 -0.07
N LEU A 179 -7.26 3.87 -0.24
CA LEU A 179 -8.50 4.46 0.27
C LEU A 179 -9.75 3.77 -0.29
N ALA A 180 -9.71 3.29 -1.54
CA ALA A 180 -10.82 2.54 -2.14
C ALA A 180 -11.18 1.26 -1.37
N SER A 181 -10.24 0.67 -0.61
CA SER A 181 -10.55 -0.46 0.28
C SER A 181 -11.51 -0.12 1.43
N ARG A 182 -11.85 1.15 1.64
CA ARG A 182 -12.85 1.59 2.63
C ARG A 182 -14.26 1.59 2.07
N VAL A 183 -14.39 1.43 0.75
CA VAL A 183 -15.66 1.45 0.02
C VAL A 183 -16.11 0.00 -0.21
N PRO A 184 -17.33 -0.39 0.24
CA PRO A 184 -17.88 -1.72 -0.01
C PRO A 184 -17.92 -2.08 -1.50
N TYR A 185 -17.66 -3.34 -1.82
CA TYR A 185 -17.76 -3.82 -3.19
C TYR A 185 -19.15 -3.53 -3.79
N GLY A 186 -19.18 -3.19 -5.07
CA GLY A 186 -20.39 -2.76 -5.80
C GLY A 186 -20.83 -1.32 -5.53
N THR A 187 -20.22 -0.61 -4.57
CA THR A 187 -20.42 0.83 -4.38
C THR A 187 -19.41 1.60 -5.23
N PRO A 188 -19.84 2.50 -6.13
CA PRO A 188 -18.93 3.20 -7.02
C PRO A 188 -17.84 3.98 -6.27
N VAL A 189 -16.58 3.82 -6.69
CA VAL A 189 -15.46 4.61 -6.18
C VAL A 189 -15.43 5.93 -6.96
N THR A 190 -15.63 7.04 -6.25
CA THR A 190 -15.56 8.39 -6.83
C THR A 190 -14.55 9.26 -6.12
N LEU A 191 -14.10 10.33 -6.78
CA LEU A 191 -13.21 11.32 -6.17
C LEU A 191 -13.80 11.92 -4.88
N GLY A 192 -15.11 12.15 -4.85
CA GLY A 192 -15.81 12.64 -3.66
C GLY A 192 -15.68 11.68 -2.49
N VAL A 193 -16.04 10.41 -2.69
CA VAL A 193 -15.96 9.37 -1.66
C VAL A 193 -14.52 9.20 -1.15
N LEU A 194 -13.53 9.16 -2.04
CA LEU A 194 -12.13 9.02 -1.64
C LEU A 194 -11.65 10.21 -0.80
N ARG A 195 -12.08 11.44 -1.14
CA ARG A 195 -11.78 12.65 -0.35
C ARG A 195 -12.43 12.61 1.04
N GLU A 196 -13.72 12.25 1.12
CA GLU A 196 -14.41 12.12 2.41
C GLU A 196 -13.71 11.11 3.33
N VAL A 197 -13.35 9.93 2.79
CA VAL A 197 -12.61 8.92 3.53
C VAL A 197 -11.24 9.45 3.98
N ALA A 198 -10.47 10.05 3.06
CA ALA A 198 -9.15 10.58 3.36
C ALA A 198 -9.19 11.63 4.48
N GLU A 199 -10.09 12.62 4.36
CA GLU A 199 -10.23 13.69 5.34
C GLU A 199 -10.68 13.17 6.70
N ALA A 200 -11.60 12.20 6.72
CA ALA A 200 -12.03 11.56 7.96
C ALA A 200 -10.87 10.79 8.63
N GLU A 201 -10.11 10.01 7.87
CA GLU A 201 -8.94 9.29 8.38
C GLU A 201 -7.87 10.25 8.90
N SER A 202 -7.52 11.30 8.15
CA SER A 202 -6.55 12.32 8.56
C SER A 202 -7.03 13.09 9.80
N GLY A 203 -8.33 13.38 9.91
CA GLY A 203 -8.94 13.96 11.10
C GLY A 203 -8.73 13.12 12.35
N LEU A 204 -9.01 11.82 12.27
CA LEU A 204 -8.80 10.89 13.38
C LEU A 204 -7.31 10.68 13.71
N ARG A 205 -6.42 10.71 12.70
CA ARG A 205 -4.97 10.67 12.92
C ARG A 205 -4.46 11.88 13.69
N ARG A 206 -5.00 13.07 13.45
CA ARG A 206 -4.68 14.28 14.23
C ARG A 206 -5.09 14.16 15.70
N LEU A 207 -6.11 13.34 15.99
CA LEU A 207 -6.48 13.00 17.36
C LEU A 207 -5.54 11.94 17.99
N GLY A 208 -4.61 11.35 17.24
CA GLY A 208 -3.64 10.39 17.75
C GLY A 208 -3.99 8.93 17.47
N PHE A 209 -5.09 8.63 16.79
CA PHE A 209 -5.39 7.28 16.32
C PHE A 209 -4.49 6.95 15.13
N ARG A 210 -3.54 6.02 15.31
CA ARG A 210 -2.53 5.72 14.27
C ARG A 210 -2.95 4.62 13.31
N GLN A 211 -3.52 3.54 13.84
CA GLN A 211 -4.10 2.47 13.04
C GLN A 211 -5.61 2.65 13.05
N LEU A 212 -6.19 2.90 11.87
CA LEU A 212 -7.63 3.10 11.74
C LEU A 212 -8.10 2.86 10.31
N ARG A 213 -9.41 2.68 10.15
CA ARG A 213 -10.10 2.84 8.86
C ARG A 213 -11.42 3.57 9.04
N VAL A 214 -11.79 4.40 8.08
CA VAL A 214 -13.14 4.97 8.00
C VAL A 214 -13.86 4.33 6.82
N ARG A 215 -14.80 3.41 7.10
CA ARG A 215 -15.59 2.75 6.05
C ARG A 215 -16.73 3.65 5.60
N HIS A 216 -16.91 3.73 4.29
CA HIS A 216 -17.94 4.55 3.67
C HIS A 216 -19.22 3.72 3.45
N TYR A 217 -20.36 4.24 3.92
CA TYR A 217 -21.70 3.71 3.69
C TYR A 217 -22.68 4.85 3.40
N GLY A 218 -22.50 5.52 2.25
CA GLY A 218 -23.29 6.70 1.90
C GLY A 218 -23.00 7.86 2.86
N ASP A 219 -24.01 8.33 3.59
CA ASP A 219 -23.86 9.40 4.57
C ASP A 219 -23.34 8.93 5.95
N LEU A 220 -23.06 7.63 6.09
CA LEU A 220 -22.52 7.01 7.29
C LEU A 220 -21.04 6.68 7.14
N ALA A 221 -20.25 7.10 8.13
CA ALA A 221 -18.88 6.65 8.36
C ALA A 221 -18.84 5.65 9.50
N ARG A 222 -18.34 4.43 9.23
CA ARG A 222 -18.05 3.44 10.27
C ARG A 222 -16.55 3.41 10.56
N VAL A 223 -16.18 3.84 11.75
CA VAL A 223 -14.80 3.93 12.20
C VAL A 223 -14.35 2.58 12.76
N GLU A 224 -13.26 2.04 12.23
CA GLU A 224 -12.58 0.83 12.73
C GLU A 224 -11.27 1.24 13.41
N LEU A 225 -11.11 0.87 14.68
CA LEU A 225 -9.89 1.09 15.47
C LEU A 225 -9.42 -0.21 16.13
N PRO A 226 -8.12 -0.35 16.45
CA PRO A 226 -7.66 -1.41 17.34
C PRO A 226 -8.51 -1.48 18.61
N ALA A 227 -8.76 -2.69 19.13
CA ALA A 227 -9.61 -2.88 20.30
C ALA A 227 -9.18 -2.02 21.51
N GLY A 228 -7.87 -1.82 21.69
CA GLY A 228 -7.31 -0.96 22.74
C GLY A 228 -7.66 0.53 22.62
N ASP A 229 -8.00 1.00 21.41
CA ASP A 229 -8.30 2.40 21.12
C ASP A 229 -9.80 2.74 21.21
N LEU A 230 -10.68 1.72 21.21
CA LEU A 230 -12.14 1.91 21.22
C LEU A 230 -12.61 2.75 22.42
N ALA A 231 -12.12 2.43 23.61
CA ALA A 231 -12.48 3.15 24.83
C ALA A 231 -12.01 4.61 24.80
N ALA A 232 -10.85 4.89 24.16
CA ALA A 232 -10.35 6.25 24.00
C ALA A 232 -11.22 7.04 23.02
N ALA A 233 -11.66 6.43 21.92
CA ALA A 233 -12.59 7.04 20.97
C ALA A 233 -13.92 7.41 21.61
N VAL A 234 -14.49 6.54 22.45
CA VAL A 234 -15.75 6.82 23.17
C VAL A 234 -15.58 7.96 24.18
N ARG A 235 -14.46 8.00 24.91
CA ARG A 235 -14.16 9.12 25.84
C ARG A 235 -14.03 10.45 25.10
N ARG A 236 -13.50 10.44 23.88
CA ARG A 236 -13.28 11.61 23.02
C ARG A 236 -14.31 11.73 21.90
N ARG A 237 -15.53 11.22 22.13
CA ARG A 237 -16.57 11.09 21.09
C ARG A 237 -16.88 12.39 20.37
N ASP A 238 -16.88 13.53 21.07
CA ASP A 238 -17.26 14.81 20.47
C ASP A 238 -16.20 15.28 19.46
N GLU A 239 -14.91 15.07 19.77
CA GLU A 239 -13.79 15.32 18.85
C GLU A 239 -13.82 14.37 17.64
N VAL A 240 -14.08 13.07 17.89
CA VAL A 240 -14.21 12.05 16.83
C VAL A 240 -15.36 12.39 15.88
N VAL A 241 -16.54 12.70 16.43
CA VAL A 241 -17.72 13.09 15.64
C VAL A 241 -17.45 14.36 14.85
N ALA A 242 -16.84 15.37 15.47
CA ALA A 242 -16.52 16.62 14.78
C ALA A 242 -15.54 16.39 13.61
N ALA A 243 -14.49 15.60 13.82
CA ALA A 243 -13.50 15.29 12.78
C ALA A 243 -14.13 14.56 11.58
N VAL A 244 -14.97 13.57 11.83
CA VAL A 244 -15.61 12.78 10.77
C VAL A 244 -16.74 13.55 10.06
N ARG A 245 -17.49 14.39 10.80
CA ARG A 245 -18.51 15.26 10.18
C ARG A 245 -17.91 16.36 9.33
N ALA A 246 -16.77 16.92 9.73
CA ALA A 246 -16.05 17.90 8.93
C ALA A 246 -15.61 17.35 7.56
N ALA A 247 -15.46 16.03 7.46
CA ALA A 247 -15.14 15.34 6.21
C ALA A 247 -16.35 15.09 5.29
N GLY A 248 -17.60 15.38 5.73
CA GLY A 248 -18.81 15.27 4.91
C GLY A 248 -19.85 14.24 5.39
N TYR A 249 -19.51 13.40 6.38
CA TYR A 249 -20.44 12.38 6.87
C TYR A 249 -21.51 12.94 7.81
N ARG A 250 -22.74 12.43 7.71
CA ARG A 250 -23.86 12.78 8.61
C ARG A 250 -23.84 11.95 9.89
N TYR A 251 -23.60 10.65 9.74
CA TYR A 251 -23.60 9.67 10.83
C TYR A 251 -22.20 9.12 11.05
N VAL A 252 -21.80 9.01 12.32
CA VAL A 252 -20.50 8.48 12.74
C VAL A 252 -20.77 7.32 13.67
N THR A 253 -20.27 6.14 13.31
CA THR A 253 -20.38 4.92 14.13
C THR A 253 -19.01 4.35 14.41
N LEU A 254 -18.92 3.56 15.48
CA LEU A 254 -17.71 2.82 15.85
C LEU A 254 -17.99 1.34 15.63
N ASP A 255 -17.10 0.66 14.92
CA ASP A 255 -17.15 -0.79 14.76
C ASP A 255 -16.69 -1.46 16.06
N LEU A 256 -17.60 -2.20 16.70
CA LEU A 256 -17.34 -2.87 17.97
C LEU A 256 -16.43 -4.09 17.82
N GLU A 257 -16.33 -4.66 16.62
CA GLU A 257 -15.37 -5.72 16.33
C GLU A 257 -13.95 -5.16 16.15
N GLY A 258 -13.84 -3.84 15.98
CA GLY A 258 -12.58 -3.12 15.81
C GLY A 258 -11.93 -3.34 14.44
N PHE A 259 -10.66 -2.96 14.34
CA PHE A 259 -9.88 -3.05 13.12
C PHE A 259 -9.54 -4.51 12.79
N ARG A 260 -9.92 -4.95 11.57
CA ARG A 260 -9.55 -6.26 11.01
C ARG A 260 -9.07 -6.13 9.57
N SER A 261 -8.02 -6.88 9.22
CA SER A 261 -7.59 -6.97 7.82
C SER A 261 -8.65 -7.70 6.99
N GLY A 262 -8.90 -7.25 5.75
CA GLY A 262 -9.83 -7.92 4.85
C GLY A 262 -11.32 -7.87 5.23
N ASN A 263 -11.75 -6.98 6.14
CA ASN A 263 -13.14 -6.92 6.63
C ASN A 263 -14.21 -6.90 5.51
N LEU A 264 -13.93 -6.25 4.37
CA LEU A 264 -14.88 -6.17 3.25
C LEU A 264 -14.80 -7.36 2.29
N ASN A 265 -13.78 -8.22 2.40
CA ASN A 265 -13.62 -9.38 1.50
C ASN A 265 -14.68 -10.45 1.75
N ALA A 266 -15.29 -10.48 2.94
CA ALA A 266 -16.42 -11.37 3.22
C ALA A 266 -17.59 -11.17 2.24
N GLY A 267 -17.77 -9.95 1.72
CA GLY A 267 -18.79 -9.64 0.72
C GLY A 267 -18.53 -10.23 -0.67
N LEU A 268 -17.29 -10.65 -0.98
CA LEU A 268 -16.96 -11.31 -2.25
C LEU A 268 -17.28 -12.81 -2.24
N ALA A 269 -17.32 -13.45 -1.07
CA ALA A 269 -17.60 -14.88 -0.93
C ALA A 269 -19.10 -15.22 -1.01
N ALA A 270 -19.97 -14.19 -1.06
CA ALA A 270 -21.42 -14.33 -1.07
C ALA A 270 -22.06 -14.05 -2.45
N GLY A 271 -21.24 -13.95 -3.51
CA GLY A 271 -21.67 -13.67 -4.89
C GLY A 271 -21.43 -14.83 -5.84
#